data_AF-A0A7K1UAN4-F1
#
_entry.id   AF-A0A7K1UAN4-F1
#
_cell.length_a   1.000
_cell.length_b   1.000
_cell.length_c   1.000
_cell.angle_alpha   90.00
_cell.angle_beta   90.00
_cell.angle_gamma   90.00
#
_symmetry.space_group_name_H-M   'P 1'
#
loop_
_entity.id
_entity.type
_entity.pdbx_description
1 polymer ?
#
loop_
_entity_poly.entity_id
_entity_poly.type
_entity_poly.pdbx_seq_one_letter_code
_entity_poly.pdbx_strand_id
1 'polypeptide(L)'
;MVEILPHTERFILIFNRLKNEKKLPSNSALAAKLGMGSGNTLTEIKSGRQNISIESIQKFCDLYGKANGFSMEDFIGKIGDTFNPDDEANWERAKIINLEQEVADLKSLVYKLLGRNRSYDECLDDIENGSKRILNDLRRSNKGRG
;
A
#
# COMPACT_ATOMS: atom_id res chain seq x y z
N MET A 1 31.04 -7.29 -0.14
CA MET A 1 29.64 -6.99 0.24
C MET A 1 28.86 -6.83 -1.04
N VAL A 2 27.65 -7.41 -1.13
CA VAL A 2 26.77 -7.19 -2.28
C VAL A 2 26.16 -5.80 -2.11
N GLU A 3 26.30 -4.95 -3.13
CA GLU A 3 25.59 -3.67 -3.17
C GLU A 3 24.10 -3.96 -3.39
N ILE A 4 23.27 -3.53 -2.45
CA ILE A 4 21.82 -3.74 -2.51
C ILE A 4 21.20 -2.62 -3.32
N LEU A 5 20.42 -3.02 -4.34
CA LEU A 5 19.77 -2.10 -5.25
C LEU A 5 18.53 -1.48 -4.59
N PRO A 6 18.17 -0.24 -4.95
CA PRO A 6 16.99 0.48 -4.44
C PRO A 6 15.72 -0.36 -4.35
N HIS A 7 15.39 -1.02 -5.46
CA HIS A 7 14.16 -1.79 -5.58
C HIS A 7 14.16 -3.02 -4.68
N THR A 8 15.35 -3.56 -4.37
CA THR A 8 15.52 -4.64 -3.39
C THR A 8 15.25 -4.14 -1.98
N GLU A 9 15.78 -2.97 -1.60
CA GLU A 9 15.51 -2.38 -0.28
C GLU A 9 14.01 -2.14 -0.09
N ARG A 10 13.35 -1.55 -1.10
CA ARG A 10 11.90 -1.32 -1.10
C ARG A 10 11.11 -2.63 -1.05
N PHE A 11 11.55 -3.65 -1.77
CA PHE A 11 10.95 -4.98 -1.67
C PHE A 11 11.04 -5.56 -0.26
N ILE A 12 12.20 -5.49 0.39
CA ILE A 12 12.38 -6.03 1.75
C ILE A 12 11.43 -5.34 2.73
N LEU A 13 11.24 -4.03 2.61
CA LEU A 13 10.33 -3.25 3.45
C LEU A 13 8.88 -3.71 3.29
N ILE A 14 8.37 -3.71 2.05
CA ILE A 14 6.98 -4.12 1.77
C ILE A 14 6.77 -5.60 2.15
N PHE A 15 7.74 -6.46 1.85
CA PHE A 15 7.72 -7.88 2.22
C PHE A 15 7.57 -8.07 3.74
N ASN A 16 8.40 -7.39 4.54
CA ASN A 16 8.38 -7.54 6.00
C ASN A 16 7.05 -7.06 6.59
N ARG A 17 6.50 -5.96 6.08
CA ARG A 17 5.18 -5.47 6.49
C ARG A 17 4.09 -6.50 6.21
N LEU A 18 3.95 -6.96 4.97
CA LEU A 18 2.92 -7.93 4.61
C LEU A 18 3.09 -9.26 5.34
N LYS A 19 4.33 -9.62 5.71
CA LYS A 19 4.60 -10.79 6.54
C LYS A 19 4.10 -10.61 7.97
N ASN A 20 4.30 -9.44 8.57
CA ASN A 20 3.79 -9.09 9.91
C ASN A 20 2.25 -9.06 9.93
N GLU A 21 1.63 -8.57 8.87
CA GLU A 21 0.17 -8.58 8.68
C GLU A 21 -0.40 -9.97 8.33
N LYS A 22 0.45 -11.02 8.27
CA LYS A 22 0.07 -12.40 7.89
C LYS A 22 -0.59 -12.51 6.52
N LYS A 23 -0.32 -11.57 5.61
CA LYS A 23 -0.86 -11.53 4.25
C LYS A 23 -0.01 -12.32 3.24
N LEU A 24 1.20 -12.73 3.62
CA LEU A 24 2.09 -13.53 2.77
C LEU A 24 2.16 -15.00 3.19
N PRO A 25 2.19 -15.93 2.22
CA PRO A 25 2.37 -17.36 2.50
C PRO A 25 3.80 -17.64 3.01
N SER A 26 4.14 -18.91 3.24
CA SER A 26 5.50 -19.30 3.61
C SER A 26 6.52 -18.86 2.56
N ASN A 27 7.78 -18.66 2.96
CA ASN A 27 8.82 -18.18 2.04
C ASN A 27 9.00 -19.09 0.83
N SER A 28 8.92 -20.42 1.02
CA SER A 28 9.00 -21.39 -0.08
C SER A 28 7.82 -21.26 -1.05
N ALA A 29 6.60 -21.08 -0.55
CA ALA A 29 5.42 -20.92 -1.40
C ALA A 29 5.42 -19.57 -2.14
N LEU A 30 5.88 -18.50 -1.48
CA LEU A 30 6.03 -17.21 -2.13
C LEU A 30 7.11 -17.24 -3.20
N ALA A 31 8.28 -17.81 -2.90
CA ALA A 31 9.37 -17.95 -3.87
C ALA A 31 8.91 -18.70 -5.13
N ALA A 32 8.17 -19.81 -4.97
CA ALA A 32 7.57 -20.53 -6.10
C ALA A 32 6.63 -19.64 -6.94
N LYS A 33 5.75 -18.84 -6.30
CA LYS A 33 4.85 -17.91 -7.00
C LYS A 33 5.59 -16.80 -7.73
N LEU A 34 6.72 -16.34 -7.19
CA LEU A 34 7.54 -15.30 -7.80
C LEU A 34 8.52 -15.83 -8.86
N GLY A 35 8.52 -17.15 -9.11
CA GLY A 35 9.46 -17.81 -10.03
C GLY A 35 10.90 -17.86 -9.49
N MET A 36 11.07 -17.74 -8.18
CA MET A 36 12.35 -17.79 -7.48
C MET A 36 12.55 -19.23 -7.03
N GLY A 37 13.45 -19.97 -7.68
CA GLY A 37 13.52 -21.44 -7.57
C GLY A 37 13.54 -22.04 -6.16
N SER A 38 13.94 -21.28 -5.12
CA SER A 38 13.91 -21.75 -3.74
C SER A 38 13.44 -20.69 -2.74
N GLY A 39 12.88 -21.16 -1.61
CA GLY A 39 12.61 -20.30 -0.45
C GLY A 39 13.89 -19.70 0.17
N ASN A 40 15.06 -20.30 -0.06
CA ASN A 40 16.34 -19.77 0.41
C ASN A 40 16.72 -18.47 -0.31
N THR A 41 16.41 -18.36 -1.61
CA THR A 41 16.59 -17.13 -2.39
C THR A 41 15.86 -15.95 -1.76
N LEU A 42 14.62 -16.17 -1.30
CA LEU A 42 13.84 -15.13 -0.62
C LEU A 42 14.44 -14.76 0.74
N THR A 43 15.01 -15.73 1.47
CA THR A 43 15.72 -15.50 2.74
C THR A 43 17.01 -14.69 2.53
N GLU A 44 17.76 -14.97 1.48
CA GLU A 44 18.98 -14.25 1.10
C GLU A 44 18.68 -12.80 0.69
N ILE A 45 17.58 -12.59 -0.06
CA ILE A 45 17.09 -11.25 -0.39
C ILE A 45 16.69 -10.49 0.88
N LYS A 46 15.86 -11.08 1.75
CA LYS A 46 15.46 -10.44 3.03
C LYS A 46 16.66 -10.05 3.89
N SER A 47 17.72 -10.87 3.86
CA SER A 47 18.93 -10.65 4.66
C SER A 47 19.90 -9.65 4.02
N GLY A 48 19.57 -9.04 2.88
CA GLY A 48 20.46 -8.13 2.17
C GLY A 48 21.70 -8.81 1.59
N ARG A 49 21.60 -10.09 1.22
CA ARG A 49 22.69 -10.86 0.60
C ARG A 49 22.53 -11.03 -0.90
N GLN A 50 21.32 -10.80 -1.42
CA GLN A 50 21.00 -10.94 -2.84
C GLN A 50 20.00 -9.86 -3.26
N ASN A 51 20.10 -9.42 -4.52
CA ASN A 51 19.13 -8.53 -5.13
C ASN A 51 17.94 -9.30 -5.70
N ILE A 52 16.73 -8.74 -5.55
CA ILE A 52 15.55 -9.27 -6.22
C ILE A 52 15.55 -8.84 -7.69
N SER A 53 15.06 -9.69 -8.58
CA SER A 53 14.89 -9.32 -9.98
C SER A 53 13.67 -8.43 -10.18
N ILE A 54 13.71 -7.55 -11.18
CA ILE A 54 12.56 -6.73 -11.60
C ILE A 54 11.37 -7.61 -12.00
N GLU A 55 11.60 -8.76 -12.64
CA GLU A 55 10.54 -9.71 -13.01
C GLU A 55 9.82 -10.27 -11.76
N SER A 56 10.58 -10.61 -10.72
CA SER A 56 10.01 -11.07 -9.45
C SER A 56 9.25 -9.97 -8.72
N ILE A 57 9.69 -8.71 -8.81
CA ILE A 57 8.94 -7.56 -8.28
C ILE A 57 7.64 -7.39 -9.05
N GLN A 58 7.65 -7.43 -10.38
CA GLN A 58 6.44 -7.30 -11.18
C GLN A 58 5.41 -8.37 -10.79
N LYS A 59 5.82 -9.64 -10.69
CA LYS A 59 4.95 -10.73 -10.22
C LYS A 59 4.43 -10.48 -8.80
N PHE A 60 5.25 -9.89 -7.93
CA PHE A 60 4.82 -9.54 -6.57
C PHE A 60 3.75 -8.44 -6.58
N CYS A 61 3.89 -7.42 -7.42
CA CYS A 61 2.89 -6.38 -7.64
C CYS A 61 1.60 -6.95 -8.24
N ASP A 62 1.68 -7.85 -9.20
CA ASP A 62 0.49 -8.45 -9.84
C ASP A 62 -0.32 -9.29 -8.84
N LEU A 63 0.36 -10.01 -7.94
CA LEU A 63 -0.28 -10.88 -6.95
C LEU A 63 -0.79 -10.13 -5.72
N TYR A 64 -0.07 -9.11 -5.27
CA TYR A 64 -0.29 -8.49 -3.96
C TYR A 64 -0.45 -6.97 -4.01
N GLY A 65 -0.08 -6.30 -5.09
CA GLY A 65 -0.03 -4.85 -5.20
C GLY A 65 -1.38 -4.18 -5.00
N LYS A 66 -2.37 -4.51 -5.84
CA LYS A 66 -3.70 -3.88 -5.81
C LYS A 66 -4.37 -3.98 -4.44
N ALA A 67 -4.38 -5.17 -3.84
CA ALA A 67 -5.02 -5.41 -2.54
C ALA A 67 -4.30 -4.74 -1.36
N ASN A 68 -3.07 -4.27 -1.56
CA ASN A 68 -2.24 -3.66 -0.53
C ASN A 68 -1.78 -2.23 -0.87
N GLY A 69 -2.32 -1.65 -1.95
CA GLY A 69 -2.11 -0.27 -2.33
C GLY A 69 -0.70 0.06 -2.84
N PHE A 70 0.01 -0.90 -3.47
CA PHE A 70 1.32 -0.65 -4.09
C PHE A 70 1.38 -1.16 -5.54
N SER A 71 2.34 -0.66 -6.29
CA SER A 71 2.56 -0.88 -7.71
C SER A 71 4.05 -0.99 -8.03
N MET A 72 4.42 -1.16 -9.30
CA MET A 72 5.83 -1.23 -9.72
C MET A 72 6.56 0.11 -9.54
N GLU A 73 5.84 1.24 -9.64
CA GLU A 73 6.41 2.59 -9.48
C GLU A 73 7.00 2.79 -8.09
N ASP A 74 6.38 2.16 -7.09
CA ASP A 74 6.85 2.15 -5.71
C ASP A 74 8.20 1.46 -5.54
N PHE A 75 8.70 0.71 -6.53
CA PHE A 75 10.01 0.05 -6.50
C PHE A 75 11.05 0.76 -7.37
N ILE A 76 10.63 1.50 -8.40
CA ILE A 76 11.51 2.11 -9.41
C ILE A 76 11.87 3.58 -9.07
N GLY A 77 11.13 4.22 -8.15
CA GLY A 77 11.41 5.60 -7.72
C GLY A 77 12.87 5.81 -7.27
N LYS A 78 13.42 7.00 -7.57
CA LYS A 78 14.83 7.35 -7.31
C LYS A 78 15.18 7.21 -5.82
N ILE A 79 16.30 6.57 -5.51
CA ILE A 79 16.97 6.77 -4.21
C ILE A 79 17.39 8.23 -4.16
N GLY A 80 16.74 8.99 -3.28
CA GLY A 80 16.92 10.44 -3.17
C GLY A 80 15.66 11.11 -2.63
N ASP A 81 14.49 10.55 -2.95
CA ASP A 81 13.33 10.71 -2.07
C ASP A 81 13.61 9.82 -0.87
N THR A 82 14.12 10.42 0.19
CA THR A 82 14.29 9.79 1.51
C THR A 82 13.03 9.00 1.81
N PHE A 83 13.14 7.67 1.77
CA PHE A 83 12.16 6.80 2.41
C PHE A 83 12.23 7.16 3.89
N ASN A 84 11.31 8.01 4.33
CA ASN A 84 11.21 8.35 5.73
C ASN A 84 10.55 7.13 6.40
N PRO A 85 11.03 6.61 7.53
CA PRO A 85 10.26 5.62 8.30
C PRO A 85 8.82 6.06 8.62
N ASP A 86 8.54 7.37 8.59
CA ASP A 86 7.18 7.94 8.60
C ASP A 86 6.38 7.74 7.28
N ASP A 87 6.96 7.15 6.23
CA ASP A 87 6.26 6.76 5.00
C ASP A 87 5.20 5.69 5.26
N GLU A 88 5.24 4.99 6.40
CA GLU A 88 4.09 4.21 6.88
C GLU A 88 2.81 5.08 6.92
N ALA A 89 2.93 6.34 7.31
CA ALA A 89 1.82 7.30 7.25
C ALA A 89 1.42 7.66 5.81
N ASN A 90 2.35 7.65 4.84
CA ASN A 90 2.02 7.84 3.42
C ASN A 90 1.31 6.61 2.84
N TRP A 91 1.67 5.40 3.27
CA TRP A 91 0.94 4.18 2.89
C TRP A 91 -0.43 4.08 3.57
N GLU A 92 -0.54 4.49 4.83
CA GLU A 92 -1.83 4.61 5.50
C GLU A 92 -2.71 5.66 4.83
N ARG A 93 -2.13 6.80 4.41
CA ARG A 93 -2.83 7.79 3.60
C ARG A 93 -3.25 7.22 2.25
N ALA A 94 -2.39 6.49 1.54
CA ALA A 94 -2.73 5.84 0.28
C ALA A 94 -3.85 4.79 0.47
N LYS A 95 -3.81 4.04 1.57
CA LYS A 95 -4.88 3.10 1.93
C LYS A 95 -6.19 3.82 2.24
N ILE A 96 -6.13 4.95 2.97
CA ILE A 96 -7.30 5.79 3.26
C ILE A 96 -7.89 6.33 1.95
N ILE A 97 -7.06 6.89 1.07
CA ILE A 97 -7.49 7.40 -0.25
C ILE A 97 -8.16 6.29 -1.05
N ASN A 98 -7.57 5.10 -1.14
CA ASN A 98 -8.18 3.97 -1.85
C ASN A 98 -9.55 3.58 -1.25
N LEU A 99 -9.67 3.56 0.08
CA LEU A 99 -10.94 3.29 0.75
C LEU A 99 -11.98 4.39 0.48
N GLU A 100 -11.57 5.66 0.46
CA GLU A 100 -12.45 6.78 0.15
C GLU A 100 -12.98 6.67 -1.29
N GLN A 101 -12.13 6.29 -2.24
CA GLN A 101 -12.49 6.04 -3.64
C GLN A 101 -13.45 4.85 -3.78
N GLU A 102 -13.15 3.70 -3.15
CA GLU A 102 -14.05 2.53 -3.16
C GLU A 102 -15.43 2.85 -2.58
N VAL A 103 -15.49 3.62 -1.49
CA VAL A 103 -16.75 4.05 -0.88
C VAL A 103 -17.51 5.02 -1.78
N ALA A 104 -16.82 5.92 -2.49
CA ALA A 104 -17.44 6.84 -3.45
C ALA A 104 -18.07 6.09 -4.62
N ASP A 105 -17.39 5.08 -5.17
CA ASP A 105 -17.92 4.20 -6.21
C ASP A 105 -19.19 3.47 -5.75
N LEU A 106 -19.15 2.86 -4.57
CA LEU A 106 -20.30 2.15 -4.01
C LEU A 106 -21.49 3.09 -3.76
N LYS A 107 -21.24 4.29 -3.23
CA LYS A 107 -22.28 5.30 -3.02
C LYS A 107 -22.92 5.75 -4.33
N SER A 108 -22.11 6.04 -5.35
CA SER A 108 -22.62 6.45 -6.66
C SER A 108 -23.48 5.34 -7.28
N LEU A 109 -23.06 4.08 -7.16
CA LEU A 109 -23.85 2.92 -7.60
C LEU A 109 -25.20 2.81 -6.87
N VAL A 110 -25.21 2.98 -5.55
CA VAL A 110 -26.46 2.98 -4.76
C VAL A 110 -27.39 4.10 -5.21
N TYR A 111 -26.88 5.33 -5.40
CA TYR A 111 -27.70 6.44 -5.88
C TYR A 111 -28.29 6.14 -7.25
N LYS A 112 -27.50 5.59 -8.17
CA LYS A 112 -27.97 5.15 -9.49
C LYS A 112 -29.10 4.12 -9.39
N LEU A 113 -28.98 3.13 -8.52
CA LEU A 113 -30.02 2.12 -8.29
C LEU A 113 -31.30 2.71 -7.69
N LEU A 114 -31.18 3.78 -6.89
CA LEU A 114 -32.32 4.51 -6.32
C LEU A 114 -32.91 5.55 -7.28
N GLY A 115 -32.46 5.61 -8.54
CA GLY A 115 -32.93 6.58 -9.53
C GLY A 115 -32.47 8.02 -9.26
N ARG A 116 -31.43 8.20 -8.43
CA ARG A 116 -30.82 9.50 -8.14
C ARG A 116 -29.50 9.61 -8.90
N ASN A 117 -29.35 10.62 -9.73
CA ASN A 117 -28.11 10.84 -10.47
C ASN A 117 -27.12 11.62 -9.59
N ARG A 118 -26.34 10.90 -8.78
CA ARG A 118 -25.14 11.44 -8.13
C ARG A 118 -23.89 10.78 -8.70
N SER A 119 -22.96 11.62 -9.13
CA SER A 119 -21.67 11.22 -9.69
C SER A 119 -20.72 10.70 -8.62
N TYR A 120 -19.69 10.01 -9.08
CA TYR A 120 -18.56 9.58 -8.25
C TYR A 120 -17.89 10.78 -7.56
N ASP A 121 -17.61 11.86 -8.31
CA ASP A 121 -16.94 13.06 -7.80
C ASP A 121 -17.73 13.72 -6.66
N GLU A 122 -19.05 13.83 -6.80
CA GLU A 122 -19.92 14.35 -5.73
C GLU A 122 -19.91 13.47 -4.48
N CYS A 123 -19.79 12.14 -4.65
CA CYS A 123 -19.74 11.21 -3.53
C CYS A 123 -18.38 11.25 -2.81
N LEU A 124 -17.30 11.47 -3.56
CA LEU A 124 -15.94 11.63 -3.02
C LEU A 124 -15.82 12.94 -2.23
N ASP A 125 -16.32 14.04 -2.78
CA ASP A 125 -16.34 15.35 -2.10
C ASP A 125 -17.09 15.29 -0.75
N ASP A 126 -18.22 14.58 -0.70
CA ASP A 126 -18.98 14.38 0.55
C ASP A 126 -18.17 13.62 1.62
N ILE A 127 -17.36 12.64 1.21
CA ILE A 127 -16.50 11.85 2.10
C ILE A 127 -15.38 12.72 2.65
N GLU A 128 -14.66 13.44 1.78
CA GLU A 128 -13.56 14.32 2.20
C GLU A 128 -14.03 15.44 3.14
N ASN A 129 -15.20 16.03 2.85
CA ASN A 129 -15.80 17.06 3.69
C ASN A 129 -16.26 16.51 5.04
N GLY A 130 -16.78 15.28 5.08
CA GLY A 130 -17.09 14.56 6.31
C GLY A 130 -15.85 14.34 7.19
N SER A 131 -14.75 13.88 6.60
CA SER A 131 -13.46 13.66 7.27
C SER A 131 -12.91 14.95 7.88
N LYS A 132 -12.93 16.07 7.13
CA LYS A 132 -12.51 17.40 7.64
C LYS A 132 -13.34 17.86 8.84
N ARG A 133 -14.65 17.59 8.85
CA ARG A 133 -15.54 17.95 9.97
C ARG A 133 -15.21 17.18 11.24
N ILE A 134 -15.04 15.85 11.14
CA ILE A 134 -14.71 14.98 12.27
C ILE A 134 -13.37 15.39 12.91
N LEU A 135 -12.36 15.67 12.10
CA LEU A 135 -11.04 16.12 12.59
C LEU A 135 -11.12 17.47 13.33
N ASN A 136 -11.95 18.39 12.84
CA ASN A 136 -12.17 19.67 13.52
C ASN A 136 -12.90 19.50 14.85
N ASP A 137 -13.88 18.60 14.92
CA ASP A 137 -14.60 18.30 16.16
C ASP A 137 -13.67 17.67 17.21
N LEU A 138 -12.83 16.70 16.82
CA LEU A 138 -11.84 16.08 17.70
C LEU A 138 -10.81 17.10 18.24
N ARG A 139 -10.34 18.02 17.39
CA ARG A 139 -9.41 19.09 17.80
C ARG A 139 -10.04 20.06 18.80
N ARG A 140 -11.33 20.36 18.66
CA ARG A 140 -12.07 21.23 19.59
C ARG A 140 -12.31 20.54 20.94
N SER A 141 -12.65 19.24 20.93
CA SER A 141 -12.84 18.45 22.15
C SER A 141 -11.54 18.29 22.97
N ASN A 142 -10.38 18.23 22.31
CA ASN A 142 -9.09 18.15 23.01
C ASN A 142 -8.58 19.50 23.54
N LYS A 143 -8.99 20.64 22.96
CA LYS A 143 -8.63 21.98 23.46
C LYS A 143 -9.38 22.42 24.72
N GLY A 144 -10.50 21.76 25.06
CA GLY A 144 -11.29 22.05 26.25
C GLY A 144 -10.89 21.27 27.52
N ARG A 145 -9.79 20.52 27.48
CA ARG A 145 -9.29 19.67 28.59
C ARG A 145 -7.94 20.11 29.16
N GLY A 146 -7.45 21.29 28.76
CA GLY A 146 -6.22 21.92 29.28
C GLY A 146 -6.51 22.97 30.33
#